data_AF-A0A934N8T2-F1
#
_entry.id   AF-A0A934N8T2-F1
#
_cell.length_a   1.000
_cell.length_b   1.000
_cell.length_c   1.000
_cell.angle_alpha   90.00
_cell.angle_beta   90.00
_cell.angle_gamma   90.00
#
_symmetry.space_group_name_H-M   'P 1'
#
loop_
_entity.id
_entity.type
_entity.pdbx_description
1 polymer ?
#
loop_
_entity_poly.entity_id
_entity_poly.type
_entity_poly.pdbx_seq_one_letter_code
_entity_poly.pdbx_strand_id
1 'polypeptide(L)'
;MGDRDVLDIGAGAGYGAAILGTTAKSVIGVDLDASAVAYSTAHYASHNVRFETGSAVDLGLIDDASVDVAVCFEVIEHVAEQEETMRNIRRVLRPGGFLIVSSPDRELYSEASDVHNPFHVHELTQGEFESLLGVHFANHAILRQSFVVGSTIAALSGSESGQSRLDFSGHPQAQTWQADDVEWRQYVVAVASESPIPSVPSSSHLYDTALTFRQDAYRWLGEAQSAAWWEQRHREEQSLLKDANSRADIATASLATAEASLRQVQVEAEARLMQMQADSEETRRWRERYEPVVESRSWRAMESAHLLAWRLSWRAQRMLGRTPQETDGAMSRTAGGGTPAHTAAAEPEVLFMGRHSYETPKVTVYPGDDARVFIGNFASLAVDVEIIPGGLHRHDMVASYAFRAHFELEGAYADGLPTKRGDVRIGHDAYIGRGAMVLSGVTVGDGAVVGAGAVVASDVRPYAIVVGNPAREIRRRFSDGIVDALLAIGWWHWPDGVIFERIDDLNGLAVEEFVEKYRRPSQ
;
A
#
# COMPACT_ATOMS: atom_id res chain seq x y z
N MET A 1 13.54 13.08 42.76
CA MET A 1 14.53 12.89 41.68
C MET A 1 15.47 14.10 41.50
N GLY A 2 15.25 15.24 42.17
CA GLY A 2 15.95 16.53 42.01
C GLY A 2 17.48 16.58 41.89
N ASP A 3 18.21 15.52 42.26
CA ASP A 3 19.67 15.46 42.20
C ASP A 3 20.18 14.07 41.74
N ARG A 4 19.37 13.37 40.92
CA ARG A 4 19.68 12.00 40.48
C ARG A 4 20.03 11.93 39.01
N ASP A 5 21.05 11.14 38.69
CA ASP A 5 21.38 10.71 37.33
C ASP A 5 20.51 9.50 36.97
N VAL A 6 19.78 9.60 35.86
CA VAL A 6 18.77 8.62 35.45
C VAL A 6 19.13 8.01 34.10
N LEU A 7 19.01 6.69 33.98
CA LEU A 7 19.07 5.95 32.73
C LEU A 7 17.65 5.52 32.33
N ASP A 8 17.22 5.88 31.13
CA ASP A 8 15.96 5.45 30.52
C ASP A 8 16.27 4.43 29.42
N ILE A 9 15.99 3.16 29.67
CA ILE A 9 16.34 2.01 28.82
C ILE A 9 15.13 1.69 27.95
N GLY A 10 15.32 1.69 26.63
CA GLY A 10 14.23 1.62 25.65
C GLY A 10 13.48 2.94 25.56
N ALA A 11 14.22 4.04 25.39
CA ALA A 11 13.65 5.38 25.41
C ALA A 11 12.63 5.65 24.28
N GLY A 12 12.64 4.85 23.21
CA GLY A 12 11.71 4.89 22.09
C GLY A 12 11.59 6.29 21.50
N ALA A 13 10.37 6.84 21.49
CA ALA A 13 10.09 8.18 21.00
C ALA A 13 10.65 9.31 21.88
N GLY A 14 11.20 9.03 23.07
CA GLY A 14 11.94 9.97 23.91
C GLY A 14 11.13 10.82 24.90
N TYR A 15 9.80 10.73 24.88
CA TYR A 15 8.93 11.52 25.78
C TYR A 15 9.10 11.15 27.26
N GLY A 16 9.36 9.86 27.57
CA GLY A 16 9.61 9.38 28.93
C GLY A 16 10.84 10.04 29.54
N ALA A 17 11.97 9.99 28.84
CA ALA A 17 13.20 10.69 29.19
C ALA A 17 12.98 12.21 29.36
N ALA A 18 12.16 12.84 28.52
CA ALA A 18 11.84 14.26 28.65
C ALA A 18 11.09 14.58 29.96
N ILE A 19 10.11 13.75 30.33
CA ILE A 19 9.37 13.87 31.60
C ILE A 19 10.34 13.69 32.78
N LEU A 20 11.20 12.66 32.75
CA LEU A 20 12.20 12.43 33.78
C LEU A 20 13.13 13.64 33.92
N GLY A 21 13.54 14.25 32.80
CA GLY A 21 14.39 15.43 32.73
C GLY A 21 13.83 16.67 33.42
N THR A 22 12.51 16.75 33.62
CA THR A 22 11.88 17.86 34.38
C THR A 22 12.26 17.88 35.86
N THR A 23 12.71 16.73 36.39
CA THR A 23 13.07 16.60 37.81
C THR A 23 14.43 15.96 38.06
N ALA A 24 14.98 15.20 37.12
CA ALA A 24 16.29 14.56 37.25
C ALA A 24 17.43 15.57 37.04
N LYS A 25 18.58 15.29 37.67
CA LYS A 25 19.81 16.04 37.42
C LYS A 25 20.30 15.82 35.99
N SER A 26 20.28 14.57 35.54
CA SER A 26 20.58 14.18 34.17
C SER A 26 19.78 12.94 33.76
N VAL A 27 19.48 12.83 32.48
CA VAL A 27 18.83 11.67 31.87
C VAL A 27 19.60 11.25 30.63
N ILE A 28 19.92 9.96 30.55
CA ILE A 28 20.44 9.33 29.34
C ILE A 28 19.35 8.36 28.86
N GLY A 29 18.75 8.64 27.71
CA GLY A 29 17.86 7.70 27.03
C GLY A 29 18.67 6.79 26.12
N VAL A 30 18.47 5.48 26.21
CA VAL A 30 19.13 4.49 25.36
C VAL A 30 18.08 3.74 24.57
N ASP A 31 18.27 3.63 23.26
CA ASP A 31 17.41 2.81 22.40
C ASP A 31 18.23 2.06 21.33
N LEU A 32 17.76 0.87 20.95
CA LEU A 32 18.41 0.02 19.96
C LEU A 32 18.26 0.62 18.55
N ASP A 33 17.14 1.30 18.28
CA ASP A 33 16.86 1.90 16.98
C ASP A 33 17.50 3.28 16.85
N ALA A 34 18.53 3.37 16.01
CA ALA A 34 19.20 4.63 15.69
C ALA A 34 18.25 5.72 15.15
N SER A 35 17.16 5.34 14.48
CA SER A 35 16.16 6.28 13.99
C SER A 35 15.32 6.87 15.13
N ALA A 36 14.97 6.06 16.14
CA ALA A 36 14.31 6.51 17.36
C ALA A 36 15.20 7.45 18.17
N VAL A 37 16.50 7.15 18.26
CA VAL A 37 17.51 8.03 18.89
C VAL A 37 17.64 9.36 18.13
N ALA A 38 17.68 9.34 16.79
CA ALA A 38 17.73 10.56 16.00
C ALA A 38 16.48 11.44 16.20
N TYR A 39 15.30 10.82 16.19
CA TYR A 39 14.03 11.50 16.43
C TYR A 39 13.98 12.12 17.84
N SER A 40 14.26 11.32 18.87
CA SER A 40 14.23 11.77 20.26
C SER A 40 15.27 12.85 20.53
N THR A 41 16.46 12.76 19.95
CA THR A 41 17.47 13.81 20.00
C THR A 41 16.96 15.13 19.41
N ALA A 42 16.33 15.07 18.23
CA ALA A 42 15.81 16.27 17.57
C ALA A 42 14.66 16.95 18.33
N HIS A 43 13.86 16.18 19.07
CA HIS A 43 12.62 16.67 19.70
C HIS A 43 12.71 16.91 21.21
N TYR A 44 13.56 16.16 21.92
CA TYR A 44 13.57 16.11 23.39
C TYR A 44 14.94 16.31 24.02
N ALA A 45 16.03 16.34 23.25
CA ALA A 45 17.33 16.64 23.83
C ALA A 45 17.32 18.05 24.44
N SER A 46 17.92 18.16 25.62
CA SER A 46 17.97 19.40 26.38
C SER A 46 19.28 19.49 27.16
N HIS A 47 19.42 20.51 28.02
CA HIS A 47 20.66 20.70 28.78
C HIS A 47 20.98 19.53 29.72
N ASN A 48 20.00 18.73 30.12
CA ASN A 48 20.15 17.58 31.03
C ASN A 48 19.57 16.27 30.47
N VAL A 49 19.06 16.25 29.24
CA VAL A 49 18.54 15.03 28.59
C VAL A 49 19.32 14.80 27.31
N ARG A 50 19.91 13.60 27.17
CA ARG A 50 20.57 13.15 25.92
C ARG A 50 20.13 11.73 25.57
N PHE A 51 20.30 11.36 24.30
CA PHE A 51 19.94 10.05 23.78
C PHE A 51 21.14 9.38 23.11
N GLU A 52 21.27 8.07 23.26
CA GLU A 52 22.37 7.26 22.73
C GLU A 52 21.83 5.98 22.10
N THR A 53 22.41 5.54 20.99
CA THR A 53 22.08 4.24 20.39
C THR A 53 22.79 3.12 21.16
N GLY A 54 22.02 2.19 21.72
CA GLY A 54 22.54 1.12 22.56
C GLY A 54 21.51 0.04 22.88
N SER A 55 21.96 -1.09 23.44
CA SER A 55 21.11 -2.24 23.72
C SER A 55 20.77 -2.33 25.21
N ALA A 56 19.55 -2.78 25.53
CA ALA A 56 19.20 -3.16 26.90
C ALA A 56 20.01 -4.38 27.38
N VAL A 57 20.39 -5.27 26.47
CA VAL A 57 21.21 -6.46 26.77
C VAL A 57 22.67 -6.09 26.99
N ASP A 58 23.19 -5.05 26.32
CA ASP A 58 24.56 -4.57 26.46
C ASP A 58 24.60 -3.05 26.71
N LEU A 59 24.74 -2.69 27.99
CA LEU A 59 24.89 -1.32 28.46
C LEU A 59 26.36 -0.89 28.56
N GLY A 60 27.25 -1.38 27.69
CA GLY A 60 28.68 -1.06 27.71
C GLY A 60 29.01 0.42 27.49
N LEU A 61 28.07 1.20 26.96
CA LEU A 61 28.18 2.66 26.83
C LEU A 61 27.94 3.42 28.15
N ILE A 62 27.44 2.73 29.18
CA ILE A 62 27.18 3.28 30.51
C ILE A 62 28.20 2.71 31.50
N ASP A 63 28.91 3.62 32.16
CA ASP A 63 29.92 3.28 33.16
C ASP A 63 29.30 2.51 34.36
N ASP A 64 30.10 1.65 34.98
CA ASP A 64 29.72 0.94 36.21
C ASP A 64 29.37 1.94 37.34
N ALA A 65 28.33 1.64 38.11
CA ALA A 65 27.90 2.46 39.24
C ALA A 65 27.84 3.97 38.93
N SER A 66 27.23 4.32 37.80
CA SER A 66 27.20 5.70 37.27
C SER A 66 25.81 6.34 37.26
N VAL A 67 24.75 5.59 37.56
CA VAL A 67 23.38 6.13 37.62
C VAL A 67 22.70 5.80 38.95
N ASP A 68 21.84 6.69 39.42
CA ASP A 68 21.08 6.53 40.67
C ASP A 68 19.76 5.80 40.44
N VAL A 69 19.17 5.96 39.25
CA VAL A 69 17.91 5.33 38.87
C VAL A 69 18.02 4.80 37.45
N ALA A 70 17.58 3.56 37.25
CA ALA A 70 17.35 3.00 35.92
C ALA A 70 15.84 2.83 35.73
N VAL A 71 15.33 3.20 34.56
CA VAL A 71 13.95 2.99 34.15
C VAL A 71 13.96 2.08 32.93
N CYS A 72 13.09 1.08 32.90
CA CYS A 72 13.02 0.08 31.83
C CYS A 72 11.55 -0.33 31.66
N PHE A 73 10.78 0.44 30.89
CA PHE A 73 9.35 0.20 30.72
C PHE A 73 9.07 -0.49 29.41
N GLU A 74 8.41 -1.65 29.45
CA GLU A 74 7.95 -2.37 28.25
C GLU A 74 9.08 -2.72 27.27
N VAL A 75 10.19 -3.22 27.82
CA VAL A 75 11.41 -3.59 27.06
C VAL A 75 11.82 -5.02 27.30
N ILE A 76 11.63 -5.54 28.52
CA ILE A 76 12.19 -6.83 28.94
C ILE A 76 11.54 -8.01 28.19
N GLU A 77 10.29 -7.87 27.78
CA GLU A 77 9.54 -8.82 26.98
C GLU A 77 10.03 -8.92 25.53
N HIS A 78 10.78 -7.91 25.05
CA HIS A 78 11.36 -7.85 23.70
C HIS A 78 12.75 -8.49 23.61
N VAL A 79 13.36 -8.89 24.72
CA VAL A 79 14.71 -9.49 24.75
C VAL A 79 14.65 -10.94 25.22
N ALA A 80 15.43 -11.81 24.59
CA ALA A 80 15.56 -13.20 25.04
C ALA A 80 16.46 -13.28 26.28
N GLU A 81 17.46 -12.40 26.37
CA GLU A 81 18.51 -12.38 27.38
C GLU A 81 18.10 -11.57 28.63
N GLN A 82 16.95 -11.87 29.21
CA GLN A 82 16.36 -11.12 30.33
C GLN A 82 17.24 -11.13 31.59
N GLU A 83 17.86 -12.27 31.90
CA GLU A 83 18.83 -12.43 32.99
C GLU A 83 20.07 -11.55 32.80
N GLU A 84 20.58 -11.44 31.58
CA GLU A 84 21.74 -10.61 31.26
C GLU A 84 21.41 -9.13 31.33
N THR A 85 20.23 -8.76 30.83
CA THR A 85 19.68 -7.41 30.94
C THR A 85 19.63 -6.96 32.40
N MET A 86 19.10 -7.80 33.30
CA MET A 86 19.05 -7.49 34.74
C MET A 86 20.45 -7.35 35.36
N ARG A 87 21.40 -8.21 35.00
CA ARG A 87 22.80 -8.07 35.45
C ARG A 87 23.43 -6.76 35.01
N ASN A 88 23.21 -6.35 33.76
CA ASN A 88 23.75 -5.10 33.23
C ASN A 88 23.11 -3.88 33.86
N ILE A 89 21.80 -3.89 34.10
CA ILE A 89 21.11 -2.83 34.85
C ILE A 89 21.69 -2.72 36.27
N ARG A 90 21.87 -3.85 36.95
CA ARG A 90 22.46 -3.86 38.30
C ARG A 90 23.89 -3.30 38.30
N ARG A 91 24.69 -3.61 37.29
CA ARG A 91 26.09 -3.13 37.15
C ARG A 91 26.17 -1.61 37.08
N VAL A 92 25.28 -0.97 36.31
CA VAL A 92 25.33 0.48 36.09
C VAL A 92 24.76 1.30 37.26
N LEU A 93 23.94 0.67 38.12
CA LEU A 93 23.37 1.32 39.31
C LEU A 93 24.42 1.56 40.39
N ARG A 94 24.42 2.77 40.96
CA ARG A 94 25.20 3.11 42.15
C ARG A 94 24.74 2.32 43.37
N PRO A 95 25.60 2.15 44.39
CA PRO A 95 25.16 1.69 45.71
C PRO A 95 24.01 2.57 46.22
N GLY A 96 22.87 1.95 46.56
CA GLY A 96 21.65 2.67 46.96
C GLY A 96 20.77 3.14 45.80
N GLY A 97 21.18 2.92 44.55
CA GLY A 97 20.36 3.13 43.37
C GLY A 97 19.28 2.07 43.22
N PHE A 98 18.28 2.33 42.37
CA PHE A 98 17.16 1.42 42.17
C PHE A 98 16.66 1.42 40.71
N LEU A 99 16.08 0.29 40.33
CA LEU A 99 15.40 0.07 39.06
C LEU A 99 13.90 0.34 39.21
N ILE A 100 13.30 0.97 38.22
CA ILE A 100 11.85 0.94 37.97
C ILE A 100 11.64 0.22 36.63
N VAL A 101 10.91 -0.89 36.62
CA VAL A 101 10.76 -1.73 35.43
C VAL A 101 9.31 -2.15 35.24
N SER A 102 8.84 -2.25 34.01
CA SER A 102 7.53 -2.84 33.70
C SER A 102 7.61 -3.91 32.63
N SER A 103 6.58 -4.75 32.62
CA SER A 103 6.32 -5.74 31.58
C SER A 103 4.82 -6.02 31.53
N PRO A 104 4.27 -6.38 30.35
CA PRO A 104 2.96 -7.00 30.28
C PRO A 104 2.96 -8.31 31.07
N ASP A 105 1.86 -8.58 31.79
CA ASP A 105 1.63 -9.87 32.43
C ASP A 105 1.06 -10.84 31.40
N ARG A 106 1.80 -11.89 31.02
CA ARG A 106 1.38 -12.86 29.99
C ARG A 106 -0.04 -13.39 30.21
N GLU A 107 -0.42 -13.69 31.45
CA GLU A 107 -1.74 -14.24 31.78
C GLU A 107 -2.87 -13.25 31.47
N LEU A 108 -2.65 -11.97 31.77
CA LEU A 108 -3.67 -10.92 31.64
C LEU A 108 -3.63 -10.22 30.28
N TYR A 109 -2.44 -10.08 29.70
CA TYR A 109 -2.19 -9.38 28.46
C TYR A 109 -2.42 -10.30 27.26
N SER A 110 -1.81 -11.47 27.20
CA SER A 110 -1.91 -12.35 26.03
C SER A 110 -2.99 -13.41 26.20
N GLU A 111 -2.95 -14.17 27.29
CA GLU A 111 -3.82 -15.33 27.46
C GLU A 111 -5.30 -14.93 27.71
N ALA A 112 -5.53 -13.91 28.54
CA ALA A 112 -6.90 -13.46 28.85
C ALA A 112 -7.50 -12.52 27.80
N SER A 113 -6.68 -11.86 26.95
CA SER A 113 -7.17 -10.87 25.99
C SER A 113 -7.08 -11.29 24.51
N ASP A 114 -6.49 -12.45 24.22
CA ASP A 114 -6.26 -12.98 22.86
C ASP A 114 -5.47 -12.01 21.94
N VAL A 115 -4.73 -11.08 22.56
CA VAL A 115 -3.81 -10.17 21.88
C VAL A 115 -2.44 -10.81 21.85
N HIS A 116 -1.84 -10.89 20.66
CA HIS A 116 -0.47 -11.38 20.51
C HIS A 116 0.39 -10.32 19.84
N ASN A 117 1.39 -9.82 20.55
CA ASN A 117 2.34 -8.85 19.99
C ASN A 117 3.51 -9.61 19.34
N PRO A 118 3.70 -9.54 18.01
CA PRO A 118 4.76 -10.27 17.32
C PRO A 118 6.18 -9.81 17.70
N PHE A 119 6.31 -8.66 18.36
CA PHE A 119 7.59 -8.15 18.82
C PHE A 119 7.96 -8.63 20.23
N HIS A 120 7.03 -9.24 20.98
CA HIS A 120 7.35 -9.83 22.28
C HIS A 120 8.04 -11.17 22.05
N VAL A 121 9.33 -11.22 22.40
CA VAL A 121 10.17 -12.41 22.26
C VAL A 121 9.90 -13.37 23.43
N HIS A 122 9.71 -12.84 24.64
CA HIS A 122 9.45 -13.64 25.83
C HIS A 122 8.63 -12.88 26.89
N GLU A 123 7.33 -13.16 26.95
CA GLU A 123 6.43 -12.60 27.96
C GLU A 123 6.45 -13.42 29.26
N LEU A 124 6.48 -12.71 30.39
CA LEU A 124 6.52 -13.30 31.74
C LEU A 124 5.15 -13.17 32.41
N THR A 125 4.78 -14.18 33.20
CA THR A 125 3.74 -14.02 34.22
C THR A 125 4.25 -13.14 35.37
N GLN A 126 3.35 -12.60 36.19
CA GLN A 126 3.77 -11.86 37.40
C GLN A 126 4.76 -12.67 38.27
N GLY A 127 4.52 -13.96 38.47
CA GLY A 127 5.38 -14.82 39.30
C GLY A 127 6.78 -15.03 38.71
N GLU A 128 6.87 -15.19 37.40
CA GLU A 128 8.15 -15.30 36.68
C GLU A 128 8.92 -13.97 36.72
N PHE A 129 8.21 -12.84 36.53
CA PHE A 129 8.80 -11.50 36.63
C PHE A 129 9.34 -11.20 38.04
N GLU A 130 8.59 -11.54 39.08
CA GLU A 130 9.03 -11.40 40.46
C GLU A 130 10.23 -12.30 40.77
N SER A 131 10.23 -13.53 40.26
CA SER A 131 11.36 -14.45 40.42
C SER A 131 12.63 -13.94 39.75
N LEU A 132 12.51 -13.40 38.53
CA LEU A 132 13.62 -12.78 37.81
C LEU A 132 14.22 -11.62 38.63
N LEU A 133 13.38 -10.73 39.17
CA LEU A 133 13.86 -9.63 39.99
C LEU A 133 14.56 -10.10 41.28
N GLY A 134 13.98 -11.08 41.96
CA GLY A 134 14.53 -11.61 43.23
C GLY A 134 15.87 -12.32 43.08
N VAL A 135 16.23 -12.80 41.88
CA VAL A 135 17.56 -13.34 41.59
C VAL A 135 18.62 -12.23 41.57
N HIS A 136 18.26 -11.03 41.11
CA HIS A 136 19.21 -9.94 40.88
C HIS A 136 19.21 -8.87 41.95
N PHE A 137 18.09 -8.65 42.64
CA PHE A 137 17.90 -7.58 43.61
C PHE A 137 17.42 -8.12 44.95
N ALA A 138 18.09 -7.73 46.03
CA ALA A 138 17.73 -8.16 47.38
C ALA A 138 16.37 -7.62 47.88
N ASN A 139 15.89 -6.50 47.33
CA ASN A 139 14.63 -5.88 47.71
C ASN A 139 13.84 -5.50 46.45
N HIS A 140 12.56 -5.84 46.41
CA HIS A 140 11.65 -5.43 45.35
C HIS A 140 10.24 -5.19 45.89
N ALA A 141 9.48 -4.34 45.19
CA ALA A 141 8.06 -4.15 45.39
C ALA A 141 7.34 -4.21 44.04
N ILE A 142 6.23 -4.95 44.00
CA ILE A 142 5.40 -5.11 42.82
C ILE A 142 4.18 -4.20 42.90
N LEU A 143 3.92 -3.51 41.81
CA LEU A 143 2.80 -2.63 41.53
C LEU A 143 2.10 -3.12 40.25
N ARG A 144 0.90 -2.61 39.99
CA ARG A 144 0.14 -2.91 38.79
C ARG A 144 -0.33 -1.63 38.12
N GLN A 145 -0.32 -1.59 36.79
CA GLN A 145 -0.72 -0.45 35.99
C GLN A 145 -1.92 -0.80 35.09
N SER A 146 -2.84 0.17 34.97
CA SER A 146 -3.95 0.17 34.01
C SER A 146 -4.06 1.54 33.35
N PHE A 147 -4.54 1.56 32.12
CA PHE A 147 -4.93 2.78 31.43
C PHE A 147 -6.43 3.03 31.59
N VAL A 148 -6.82 4.25 31.95
CA VAL A 148 -8.24 4.66 32.06
C VAL A 148 -8.47 5.85 31.14
N VAL A 149 -9.37 5.71 30.16
CA VAL A 149 -9.83 6.78 29.26
C VAL A 149 -11.31 7.01 29.53
N GLY A 150 -11.75 8.26 29.75
CA GLY A 150 -13.13 8.55 30.22
C GLY A 150 -13.83 9.74 29.55
N SER A 151 -15.16 9.68 29.49
CA SER A 151 -16.08 10.77 29.11
C SER A 151 -17.35 10.67 29.97
N THR A 152 -17.94 11.80 30.38
CA THR A 152 -19.13 11.83 31.25
C THR A 152 -20.28 12.60 30.59
N ILE A 153 -21.47 11.98 30.54
CA ILE A 153 -22.72 12.58 30.06
C ILE A 153 -23.79 12.36 31.12
N ALA A 154 -24.49 13.42 31.52
CA ALA A 154 -25.55 13.40 32.54
C ALA A 154 -26.88 13.94 31.99
N ALA A 155 -28.00 13.52 32.60
CA ALA A 155 -29.36 13.90 32.20
C ALA A 155 -29.76 15.31 32.69
N LEU A 156 -30.57 16.02 31.89
CA LEU A 156 -30.95 17.43 32.13
C LEU A 156 -32.05 17.64 33.20
N SER A 157 -32.78 16.61 33.61
CA SER A 157 -33.78 16.71 34.69
C SER A 157 -34.21 15.34 35.22
N GLY A 158 -34.25 15.19 36.55
CA GLY A 158 -34.95 14.08 37.21
C GLY A 158 -34.19 13.46 38.37
N SER A 159 -34.70 13.68 39.58
CA SER A 159 -34.24 13.24 40.89
C SER A 159 -34.15 11.72 41.04
N GLU A 160 -32.97 11.19 41.36
CA GLU A 160 -32.67 10.49 42.62
C GLU A 160 -31.23 9.98 42.60
N SER A 161 -30.66 9.90 43.79
CA SER A 161 -29.28 9.60 44.12
C SER A 161 -28.81 8.22 43.61
N GLY A 162 -28.07 8.21 42.51
CA GLY A 162 -27.18 7.11 42.14
C GLY A 162 -25.77 7.68 41.96
N GLN A 163 -24.85 7.36 42.87
CA GLN A 163 -23.45 7.75 42.79
C GLN A 163 -22.83 7.26 41.47
N SER A 164 -22.81 8.14 40.47
CA SER A 164 -21.95 8.00 39.30
C SER A 164 -20.61 8.55 39.72
N ARG A 165 -19.64 7.66 39.85
CA ARG A 165 -18.41 7.95 40.53
C ARG A 165 -17.38 7.95 39.30
N LEU A 166 -16.46 8.92 39.21
CA LEU A 166 -15.05 8.78 38.70
C LEU A 166 -14.18 9.87 39.38
N ASP A 167 -12.93 9.59 39.80
CA ASP A 167 -12.05 10.60 40.44
C ASP A 167 -10.67 10.67 39.77
N PHE A 168 -10.28 11.89 39.40
CA PHE A 168 -9.06 12.26 38.70
C PHE A 168 -8.46 13.45 39.46
N SER A 169 -7.53 13.20 40.38
CA SER A 169 -7.09 14.24 41.32
C SER A 169 -6.00 15.15 40.76
N GLY A 170 -6.44 16.35 40.36
CA GLY A 170 -5.64 17.55 40.12
C GLY A 170 -6.42 18.87 40.21
N HIS A 171 -7.72 18.84 40.56
CA HIS A 171 -8.61 20.01 40.55
C HIS A 171 -9.19 20.30 41.96
N PRO A 172 -9.21 21.54 42.49
CA PRO A 172 -9.50 21.84 43.91
C PRO A 172 -10.96 21.63 44.38
N GLN A 173 -11.80 20.94 43.60
CA GLN A 173 -13.20 20.65 43.95
C GLN A 173 -13.64 19.23 43.48
N ALA A 174 -12.73 18.27 43.40
CA ALA A 174 -13.05 16.90 42.99
C ALA A 174 -13.38 15.98 44.18
N GLN A 175 -14.43 15.16 44.05
CA GLN A 175 -14.86 14.15 45.02
C GLN A 175 -14.25 12.78 44.71
N THR A 176 -13.89 12.04 45.77
CA THR A 176 -12.92 10.93 45.76
C THR A 176 -13.42 9.57 45.24
N TRP A 177 -12.58 8.78 44.55
CA TRP A 177 -12.77 7.33 44.30
C TRP A 177 -11.88 6.44 45.16
N GLN A 178 -12.37 5.23 45.44
CA GLN A 178 -11.60 4.08 45.90
C GLN A 178 -11.64 3.01 44.82
N ALA A 179 -10.47 2.49 44.48
CA ALA A 179 -10.16 1.60 43.38
C ALA A 179 -10.18 0.13 43.81
N ASP A 180 -11.32 -0.36 44.30
CA ASP A 180 -11.47 -1.77 44.67
C ASP A 180 -12.02 -2.65 43.52
N ASP A 181 -12.49 -2.07 42.40
CA ASP A 181 -13.25 -2.78 41.33
C ASP A 181 -12.62 -2.76 39.92
N VAL A 182 -11.31 -2.53 39.75
CA VAL A 182 -10.67 -2.56 38.42
C VAL A 182 -9.89 -3.87 38.23
N GLU A 183 -10.58 -4.91 37.75
CA GLU A 183 -10.06 -6.26 37.46
C GLU A 183 -9.08 -6.34 36.26
N TRP A 184 -8.82 -5.24 35.55
CA TRP A 184 -8.10 -5.25 34.27
C TRP A 184 -6.73 -4.57 34.33
N ARG A 185 -5.79 -5.15 35.10
CA ARG A 185 -4.43 -4.61 35.28
C ARG A 185 -3.40 -5.41 34.49
N GLN A 186 -3.27 -5.12 33.20
CA GLN A 186 -2.48 -5.91 32.24
C GLN A 186 -0.96 -5.78 32.39
N TYR A 187 -0.48 -4.75 33.10
CA TYR A 187 0.95 -4.49 33.24
C TYR A 187 1.40 -4.58 34.69
N VAL A 188 2.55 -5.23 34.90
CA VAL A 188 3.24 -5.29 36.19
C VAL A 188 4.34 -4.23 36.19
N VAL A 189 4.45 -3.47 37.26
CA VAL A 189 5.52 -2.50 37.47
C VAL A 189 6.26 -2.89 38.74
N ALA A 190 7.58 -2.85 38.75
CA ALA A 190 8.37 -3.12 39.94
C ALA A 190 9.37 -2.01 40.24
N VAL A 191 9.64 -1.84 41.54
CA VAL A 191 10.79 -1.07 42.03
C VAL A 191 11.73 -2.07 42.68
N ALA A 192 12.99 -2.14 42.24
CA ALA A 192 13.96 -3.12 42.71
C ALA A 192 15.31 -2.47 43.07
N SER A 193 15.94 -2.94 44.15
CA SER A 193 17.24 -2.42 44.63
C SER A 193 17.98 -3.42 45.50
N GLU A 194 19.31 -3.29 45.51
CA GLU A 194 20.18 -3.97 46.48
C GLU A 194 20.05 -3.39 47.89
N SER A 195 19.62 -2.14 48.01
CA SER A 195 19.39 -1.45 49.27
C SER A 195 17.89 -1.40 49.60
N PRO A 196 17.49 -1.08 50.85
CA PRO A 196 16.09 -0.86 51.16
C PRO A 196 15.45 0.14 50.19
N ILE A 197 14.40 -0.30 49.51
CA ILE A 197 13.69 0.53 48.54
C ILE A 197 13.01 1.72 49.23
N PRO A 198 12.94 2.90 48.58
CA PRO A 198 12.14 4.02 49.08
C PRO A 198 10.68 3.61 49.32
N SER A 199 9.99 4.32 50.22
CA SER A 199 8.56 4.11 50.42
C SER A 199 7.82 4.27 49.09
N VAL A 200 7.23 3.18 48.62
CA VAL A 200 6.41 3.15 47.40
C VAL A 200 4.99 3.58 47.78
N PRO A 201 4.42 4.60 47.13
CA PRO A 201 3.05 5.02 47.42
C PRO A 201 2.06 3.94 47.02
N SER A 202 0.91 3.87 47.71
CA SER A 202 -0.15 2.89 47.41
C SER A 202 -0.79 3.10 46.04
N SER A 203 -0.65 4.31 45.46
CA SER A 203 -1.05 4.63 44.09
C SER A 203 -0.23 5.79 43.54
N SER A 204 -0.09 5.84 42.21
CA SER A 204 0.50 6.96 41.46
C SER A 204 -0.33 7.17 40.20
N HIS A 205 -0.55 8.43 39.81
CA HIS A 205 -1.43 8.78 38.69
C HIS A 205 -0.71 9.74 37.73
N LEU A 206 -0.64 9.35 36.46
CA LEU A 206 -0.18 10.20 35.36
C LEU A 206 -1.38 10.52 34.47
N TYR A 207 -1.62 11.81 34.21
CA TYR A 207 -2.76 12.28 33.43
C TYR A 207 -2.30 12.86 32.09
N ASP A 208 -2.71 12.23 30.98
CA ASP A 208 -2.49 12.73 29.61
C ASP A 208 -3.82 13.22 29.01
N THR A 209 -4.28 14.37 29.49
CA THR A 209 -5.60 14.91 29.10
C THR A 209 -5.69 15.32 27.61
N ALA A 210 -4.55 15.47 26.93
CA ALA A 210 -4.47 15.88 25.54
C ALA A 210 -4.10 14.72 24.58
N LEU A 211 -3.94 13.49 25.08
CA LEU A 211 -3.40 12.34 24.33
C LEU A 211 -2.03 12.65 23.72
N THR A 212 -1.27 13.56 24.33
CA THR A 212 0.03 14.03 23.83
C THR A 212 1.04 12.90 23.70
N PHE A 213 1.10 11.98 24.67
CA PHE A 213 2.02 10.84 24.60
C PHE A 213 1.64 9.89 23.46
N ARG A 214 0.34 9.70 23.22
CA ARG A 214 -0.15 8.90 22.10
C ARG A 214 0.11 9.57 20.75
N GLN A 215 -0.06 10.89 20.67
CA GLN A 215 0.22 11.66 19.45
C GLN A 215 1.71 11.66 19.10
N ASP A 216 2.60 11.80 20.08
CA ASP A 216 4.04 11.80 19.85
C ASP A 216 4.57 10.41 19.49
N ALA A 217 4.01 9.34 20.06
CA ALA A 217 4.30 7.96 19.64
C ALA A 217 3.86 7.72 18.18
N TYR A 218 2.68 8.22 17.78
CA TYR A 218 2.24 8.13 16.38
C TYR A 218 3.05 9.01 15.43
N ARG A 219 3.54 10.18 15.88
CA ARG A 219 4.41 11.04 15.08
C ARG A 219 5.73 10.33 14.77
N TRP A 220 6.35 9.72 15.78
CA TRP A 220 7.54 8.87 15.58
C TRP A 220 7.25 7.69 14.64
N LEU A 221 6.17 6.93 14.86
CA LEU A 221 5.80 5.82 13.95
C LEU A 221 5.62 6.30 12.51
N GLY A 222 5.02 7.48 12.30
CA GLY A 222 4.86 8.08 10.99
C GLY A 222 6.19 8.48 10.33
N GLU A 223 7.11 9.07 11.09
CA GLU A 223 8.42 9.53 10.59
C GLU A 223 9.39 8.35 10.36
N ALA A 224 9.43 7.37 11.27
CA ALA A 224 10.26 6.18 11.17
C ALA A 224 9.80 5.25 10.03
N GLN A 225 8.49 5.04 9.87
CA GLN A 225 7.96 4.29 8.73
C GLN A 225 8.23 5.02 7.42
N SER A 226 8.18 6.34 7.38
CA SER A 226 8.50 7.09 6.16
C SER A 226 9.95 6.86 5.71
N ALA A 227 10.93 6.89 6.62
CA ALA A 227 12.35 6.71 6.27
C ALA A 227 12.67 5.27 5.78
N ALA A 228 12.22 4.25 6.51
CA ALA A 228 12.43 2.85 6.12
C ALA A 228 11.68 2.49 4.82
N TRP A 229 10.48 3.05 4.65
CA TRP A 229 9.69 2.90 3.43
C TRP A 229 10.35 3.58 2.24
N TRP A 230 10.89 4.80 2.38
CA TRP A 230 11.67 5.45 1.33
C TRP A 230 12.89 4.62 0.91
N GLU A 231 13.60 4.03 1.85
CA GLU A 231 14.82 3.25 1.58
C GLU A 231 14.52 1.89 0.93
N GLN A 232 13.40 1.24 1.31
CA GLN A 232 12.91 0.04 0.62
C GLN A 232 12.38 0.38 -0.77
N ARG A 233 11.61 1.47 -0.91
CA ARG A 233 11.08 1.94 -2.19
C ARG A 233 12.20 2.29 -3.16
N HIS A 234 13.27 2.93 -2.69
CA HIS A 234 14.42 3.26 -3.51
C HIS A 234 15.16 1.99 -3.97
N ARG A 235 15.25 0.95 -3.13
CA ARG A 235 15.81 -0.35 -3.53
C ARG A 235 14.96 -1.07 -4.57
N GLU A 236 13.64 -1.08 -4.42
CA GLU A 236 12.70 -1.65 -5.39
C GLU A 236 12.72 -0.90 -6.72
N GLU A 237 12.72 0.43 -6.69
CA GLU A 237 12.80 1.29 -7.86
C GLU A 237 14.11 1.09 -8.62
N GLN A 238 15.24 0.97 -7.91
CA GLN A 238 16.55 0.65 -8.52
C GLN A 238 16.55 -0.74 -9.17
N SER A 239 15.88 -1.72 -8.56
CA SER A 239 15.73 -3.06 -9.15
C SER A 239 14.86 -3.03 -10.41
N LEU A 240 13.74 -2.31 -10.38
CA LEU A 240 12.86 -2.14 -11.53
C LEU A 240 13.54 -1.39 -12.69
N LEU A 241 14.32 -0.36 -12.39
CA LEU A 241 15.14 0.36 -13.38
C LEU A 241 16.19 -0.55 -14.03
N LYS A 242 16.84 -1.41 -13.24
CA LYS A 242 17.81 -2.38 -13.74
C LYS A 242 17.17 -3.42 -14.67
N ASP A 243 15.99 -3.91 -14.32
CA ASP A 243 15.22 -4.84 -15.15
C ASP A 243 14.71 -4.17 -16.44
N ALA A 244 14.23 -2.93 -16.34
CA ALA A 244 13.79 -2.14 -17.48
C ALA A 244 14.95 -1.86 -18.46
N ASN A 245 16.13 -1.47 -17.96
CA ASN A 245 17.33 -1.30 -18.78
C ASN A 245 17.74 -2.61 -19.46
N SER A 246 17.72 -3.73 -18.73
CA SER A 246 18.06 -5.04 -19.30
C SER A 246 17.09 -5.42 -20.44
N ARG A 247 15.79 -5.12 -20.30
CA ARG A 247 14.79 -5.32 -21.37
C ARG A 247 15.01 -4.38 -22.55
N ALA A 248 15.37 -3.13 -22.29
CA ALA A 248 15.68 -2.15 -23.34
C ALA A 248 16.93 -2.56 -24.15
N ASP A 249 17.96 -3.10 -23.50
CA ASP A 249 19.15 -3.64 -24.15
C ASP A 249 18.81 -4.83 -25.07
N ILE A 250 17.99 -5.76 -24.58
CA ILE A 250 17.52 -6.91 -25.37
C ILE A 250 16.68 -6.46 -26.58
N ALA A 251 15.78 -5.50 -26.38
CA ALA A 251 14.96 -4.95 -27.45
C ALA A 251 15.81 -4.22 -28.50
N THR A 252 16.82 -3.46 -28.07
CA THR A 252 17.76 -2.77 -28.96
C THR A 252 18.59 -3.75 -29.79
N ALA A 253 19.10 -4.82 -29.17
CA ALA A 253 19.82 -5.88 -29.88
C ALA A 253 18.92 -6.62 -30.90
N SER A 254 17.65 -6.85 -30.55
CA SER A 254 16.66 -7.45 -31.42
C SER A 254 16.30 -6.54 -32.60
N LEU A 255 16.16 -5.23 -32.37
CA LEU A 255 15.95 -4.24 -33.42
C LEU A 255 17.13 -4.19 -34.39
N ALA A 256 18.37 -4.13 -33.89
CA ALA A 256 19.58 -4.16 -34.71
C ALA A 256 19.66 -5.43 -35.58
N THR A 257 19.24 -6.58 -35.03
CA THR A 257 19.18 -7.84 -35.77
C THR A 257 18.12 -7.79 -36.88
N ALA A 258 16.92 -7.28 -36.56
CA ALA A 258 15.84 -7.14 -37.53
C ALA A 258 16.20 -6.16 -38.66
N GLU A 259 16.88 -5.05 -38.35
CA GLU A 259 17.39 -4.10 -39.34
C GLU A 259 18.43 -4.73 -40.26
N ALA A 260 19.34 -5.55 -39.73
CA ALA A 260 20.31 -6.28 -40.54
C ALA A 260 19.63 -7.28 -41.48
N SER A 261 18.63 -8.04 -40.98
CA SER A 261 17.83 -8.94 -41.82
C SER A 261 17.04 -8.19 -42.89
N LEU A 262 16.46 -7.03 -42.57
CA LEU A 262 15.73 -6.21 -43.54
C LEU A 262 16.66 -5.70 -44.65
N ARG A 263 17.87 -5.23 -44.30
CA ARG A 263 18.88 -4.83 -45.29
C ARG A 263 19.26 -5.98 -46.21
N GLN A 264 19.43 -7.19 -45.67
CA GLN A 264 19.72 -8.37 -46.47
C GLN A 264 18.59 -8.67 -47.46
N VAL A 265 17.33 -8.68 -46.99
CA VAL A 265 16.15 -8.89 -47.85
C VAL A 265 16.06 -7.81 -48.93
N GLN A 266 16.38 -6.55 -48.61
CA GLN A 266 16.38 -5.47 -49.57
C GLN A 266 17.44 -5.66 -50.66
N VAL A 267 18.68 -6.04 -50.29
CA VAL A 267 19.74 -6.35 -51.26
C VAL A 267 19.35 -7.53 -52.15
N GLU A 268 18.75 -8.58 -51.58
CA GLU A 268 18.26 -9.72 -52.37
C GLU A 268 17.12 -9.33 -53.32
N ALA A 269 16.21 -8.47 -52.88
CA ALA A 269 15.11 -7.96 -53.71
C ALA A 269 15.62 -7.09 -54.86
N GLU A 270 16.60 -6.20 -54.61
CA GLU A 270 17.24 -5.38 -55.64
C GLU A 270 17.99 -6.24 -56.66
N ALA A 271 18.72 -7.26 -56.22
CA ALA A 271 19.40 -8.21 -57.11
C ALA A 271 18.39 -8.99 -57.99
N ARG A 272 17.27 -9.45 -57.42
CA ARG A 272 16.20 -10.11 -58.18
C ARG A 272 15.56 -9.17 -59.20
N LEU A 273 15.34 -7.90 -58.83
CA LEU A 273 14.78 -6.90 -59.74
C LEU A 273 15.73 -6.65 -60.93
N MET A 274 17.03 -6.52 -60.68
CA MET A 274 18.04 -6.38 -61.73
C MET A 274 18.05 -7.60 -62.67
N GLN A 275 17.98 -8.81 -62.12
CA GLN A 275 17.91 -10.03 -62.93
C GLN A 275 16.64 -10.05 -63.81
N MET A 276 15.47 -9.76 -63.23
CA MET A 276 14.21 -9.69 -63.98
C MET A 276 14.25 -8.63 -65.09
N GLN A 277 14.88 -7.49 -64.85
CA GLN A 277 15.07 -6.45 -65.86
C GLN A 277 16.00 -6.93 -67.00
N ALA A 278 17.11 -7.60 -66.67
CA ALA A 278 18.01 -8.18 -67.65
C ALA A 278 17.31 -9.26 -68.51
N ASP A 279 16.57 -10.18 -67.87
CA ASP A 279 15.80 -11.22 -68.55
C ASP A 279 14.71 -10.62 -69.46
N SER A 280 14.06 -9.54 -69.00
CA SER A 280 13.06 -8.80 -69.78
C SER A 280 13.68 -8.12 -71.01
N GLU A 281 14.85 -7.49 -70.85
CA GLU A 281 15.59 -6.91 -71.97
C GLU A 281 16.08 -7.96 -72.96
N GLU A 282 16.58 -9.09 -72.48
CA GLU A 282 16.98 -10.22 -73.33
C GLU A 282 15.78 -10.75 -74.11
N THR A 283 14.64 -10.95 -73.44
CA THR A 283 13.38 -11.35 -74.08
C THR A 283 12.94 -10.33 -75.14
N ARG A 284 13.05 -9.03 -74.85
CA ARG A 284 12.74 -7.96 -75.80
C ARG A 284 13.67 -7.98 -77.01
N ARG A 285 14.99 -8.11 -76.79
CA ARG A 285 15.99 -8.22 -77.87
C ARG A 285 15.78 -9.46 -78.72
N TRP A 286 15.42 -10.58 -78.10
CA TRP A 286 15.05 -11.80 -78.80
C TRP A 286 13.83 -11.56 -79.68
N ARG A 287 12.75 -10.96 -79.16
CA ARG A 287 11.57 -10.60 -79.96
C ARG A 287 11.95 -9.67 -81.11
N GLU A 288 12.61 -8.55 -80.85
CA GLU A 288 13.00 -7.61 -81.93
C GLU A 288 13.85 -8.28 -83.03
N ARG A 289 14.70 -9.24 -82.68
CA ARG A 289 15.56 -9.96 -83.63
C ARG A 289 14.83 -11.07 -84.39
N TYR A 290 13.94 -11.81 -83.72
CA TYR A 290 13.39 -13.05 -84.25
C TYR A 290 11.89 -13.00 -84.55
N GLU A 291 11.12 -12.05 -83.99
CA GLU A 291 9.69 -11.84 -84.30
C GLU A 291 9.45 -11.68 -85.81
N PRO A 292 10.24 -10.89 -86.57
CA PRO A 292 10.05 -10.79 -88.03
C PRO A 292 10.35 -12.10 -88.77
N VAL A 293 11.25 -12.93 -88.21
CA VAL A 293 11.59 -14.25 -88.75
C VAL A 293 10.47 -15.24 -88.45
N VAL A 294 9.94 -15.25 -87.23
CA VAL A 294 8.84 -16.09 -86.77
C VAL A 294 7.53 -15.73 -87.51
N GLU A 295 7.30 -14.45 -87.75
CA GLU A 295 6.15 -13.98 -88.51
C GLU A 295 6.30 -14.15 -90.04
N SER A 296 7.50 -14.50 -90.54
CA SER A 296 7.73 -14.72 -91.97
C SER A 296 6.91 -15.90 -92.51
N ARG A 297 6.49 -15.83 -93.79
CA ARG A 297 5.78 -16.93 -94.46
C ARG A 297 6.58 -18.23 -94.47
N SER A 298 7.91 -18.14 -94.53
CA SER A 298 8.84 -19.27 -94.46
C SER A 298 8.81 -20.00 -93.12
N TRP A 299 8.74 -19.26 -92.01
CA TRP A 299 8.69 -19.86 -90.67
C TRP A 299 7.33 -20.52 -90.39
N ARG A 300 6.22 -19.86 -90.74
CA ARG A 300 4.87 -20.46 -90.60
C ARG A 300 4.70 -21.73 -91.42
N ALA A 301 5.34 -21.82 -92.59
CA ALA A 301 5.36 -23.04 -93.40
C ALA A 301 6.19 -24.15 -92.73
N MET A 302 7.33 -23.82 -92.12
CA MET A 302 8.18 -24.77 -91.39
C MET A 302 7.56 -25.23 -90.07
N GLU A 303 6.88 -24.35 -89.33
CA GLU A 303 6.12 -24.66 -88.11
C GLU A 303 4.92 -25.56 -88.41
N SER A 304 4.20 -25.30 -89.50
CA SER A 304 3.12 -26.18 -89.97
C SER A 304 3.64 -27.58 -90.34
N ALA A 305 4.83 -27.67 -90.95
CA ALA A 305 5.48 -28.94 -91.26
C ALA A 305 5.98 -29.68 -90.00
N HIS A 306 6.54 -28.97 -89.01
CA HIS A 306 6.95 -29.54 -87.73
C HIS A 306 5.77 -30.01 -86.88
N LEU A 307 4.66 -29.27 -86.82
CA LEU A 307 3.44 -29.70 -86.13
C LEU A 307 2.79 -30.91 -86.82
N LEU A 308 2.86 -30.98 -88.16
CA LEU A 308 2.41 -32.15 -88.91
C LEU A 308 3.31 -33.36 -88.61
N ALA A 309 4.63 -33.19 -88.60
CA ALA A 309 5.61 -34.23 -88.23
C ALA A 309 5.44 -34.69 -86.78
N TRP A 310 5.19 -33.77 -85.84
CA TRP A 310 4.93 -34.08 -84.44
C TRP A 310 3.61 -34.82 -84.25
N ARG A 311 2.53 -34.41 -84.95
CA ARG A 311 1.25 -35.14 -84.94
C ARG A 311 1.35 -36.53 -85.57
N LEU A 312 2.15 -36.69 -86.62
CA LEU A 312 2.44 -37.99 -87.24
C LEU A 312 3.30 -38.86 -86.31
N SER A 313 4.30 -38.29 -85.63
CA SER A 313 5.13 -38.97 -84.63
C SER A 313 4.32 -39.38 -83.39
N TRP A 314 3.42 -38.52 -82.91
CA TRP A 314 2.52 -38.81 -81.79
C TRP A 314 1.50 -39.90 -82.14
N ARG A 315 0.95 -39.90 -83.37
CA ARG A 315 0.10 -41.00 -83.88
C ARG A 315 0.89 -42.31 -84.05
N ALA A 316 2.11 -42.26 -84.55
CA ALA A 316 2.98 -43.43 -84.71
C ALA A 316 3.39 -44.03 -83.34
N GLN A 317 3.70 -43.18 -82.35
CA GLN A 317 4.01 -43.61 -80.98
C GLN A 317 2.80 -44.22 -80.26
N ARG A 318 1.57 -43.73 -80.53
CA ARG A 318 0.33 -44.35 -80.03
C ARG A 318 0.01 -45.69 -80.70
N MET A 319 0.32 -45.88 -81.99
CA MET A 319 0.18 -47.18 -82.64
C MET A 319 1.24 -48.20 -82.19
N LEU A 320 2.37 -47.74 -81.64
CA LEU A 320 3.48 -48.57 -81.15
C LEU A 320 3.47 -48.79 -79.61
N GLY A 321 2.43 -48.37 -78.90
CA GLY A 321 2.14 -48.80 -77.52
C GLY A 321 3.16 -48.41 -76.44
N ARG A 322 3.80 -47.23 -76.50
CA ARG A 322 4.72 -46.76 -75.45
C ARG A 322 4.21 -45.49 -74.75
N THR A 323 3.96 -45.58 -73.44
CA THR A 323 3.64 -44.47 -72.52
C THR A 323 4.85 -44.06 -71.69
N PRO A 324 5.13 -42.75 -71.48
CA PRO A 324 6.12 -42.29 -70.50
C PRO A 324 5.53 -42.11 -69.09
N GLN A 325 6.34 -42.48 -68.09
CA GLN A 325 6.12 -42.41 -66.63
C GLN A 325 5.98 -40.97 -66.08
N GLU A 326 5.00 -40.78 -65.19
CA GLU A 326 4.94 -39.66 -64.24
C GLU A 326 5.66 -40.06 -62.94
N THR A 327 6.51 -39.17 -62.41
CA THR A 327 7.15 -39.33 -61.10
C THR A 327 6.46 -38.46 -60.05
N ASP A 328 5.95 -39.12 -59.02
CA ASP A 328 5.45 -38.57 -57.76
C ASP A 328 6.53 -37.84 -56.94
N GLY A 329 6.10 -36.79 -56.22
CA GLY A 329 6.85 -36.14 -55.15
C GLY A 329 5.90 -35.71 -54.04
N ALA A 330 5.68 -36.61 -53.07
CA ALA A 330 4.80 -36.43 -51.92
C ALA A 330 5.42 -35.52 -50.84
N MET A 331 4.60 -34.68 -50.19
CA MET A 331 4.87 -34.17 -48.85
C MET A 331 3.65 -34.37 -47.94
N SER A 332 3.89 -35.20 -46.94
CA SER A 332 3.03 -35.61 -45.82
C SER A 332 2.52 -34.42 -45.00
N ARG A 333 1.20 -34.39 -44.72
CA ARG A 333 0.61 -33.64 -43.60
C ARG A 333 0.22 -34.65 -42.53
N THR A 334 0.95 -34.67 -41.42
CA THR A 334 0.51 -35.32 -40.19
C THR A 334 -0.40 -34.36 -39.42
N ALA A 335 -1.68 -34.74 -39.29
CA ALA A 335 -2.61 -34.11 -38.37
C ALA A 335 -2.33 -34.63 -36.95
N GLY A 336 -1.77 -33.78 -36.09
CA GLY A 336 -1.75 -33.98 -34.65
C GLY A 336 -2.96 -33.29 -34.04
N GLY A 337 -3.92 -34.07 -33.54
CA GLY A 337 -5.04 -33.56 -32.75
C GLY A 337 -4.54 -33.07 -31.39
N GLY A 338 -4.55 -31.75 -31.22
CA GLY A 338 -4.51 -31.09 -29.91
C GLY A 338 -5.92 -30.69 -29.53
N THR A 339 -6.40 -31.20 -28.40
CA THR A 339 -7.59 -30.74 -27.68
C THR A 339 -7.52 -29.21 -27.51
N PRO A 340 -8.61 -28.44 -27.74
CA PRO A 340 -8.57 -27.02 -27.46
C PRO A 340 -8.44 -26.85 -25.94
N ALA A 341 -7.32 -26.30 -25.50
CA ALA A 341 -7.23 -25.72 -24.18
C ALA A 341 -8.35 -24.67 -24.08
N HIS A 342 -9.22 -24.82 -23.09
CA HIS A 342 -10.14 -23.77 -22.68
C HIS A 342 -9.32 -22.50 -22.45
N THR A 343 -9.43 -21.54 -23.38
CA THR A 343 -9.11 -20.15 -23.11
C THR A 343 -10.03 -19.73 -21.98
N ALA A 344 -9.51 -19.64 -20.76
CA ALA A 344 -10.16 -18.93 -19.68
C ALA A 344 -10.54 -17.55 -20.22
N ALA A 345 -11.84 -17.23 -20.21
CA ALA A 345 -12.29 -15.88 -20.49
C ALA A 345 -11.55 -14.96 -19.51
N ALA A 346 -10.90 -13.91 -20.02
CA ALA A 346 -10.33 -12.88 -19.16
C ALA A 346 -11.42 -12.39 -18.20
N GLU A 347 -11.14 -12.38 -16.90
CA GLU A 347 -12.09 -11.86 -15.92
C GLU A 347 -12.44 -10.41 -16.28
N PRO A 348 -13.72 -10.02 -16.18
CA PRO A 348 -14.15 -8.67 -16.54
C PRO A 348 -13.42 -7.64 -15.68
N GLU A 349 -12.90 -6.59 -16.33
CA GLU A 349 -12.22 -5.49 -15.66
C GLU A 349 -13.20 -4.77 -14.72
N VAL A 350 -12.88 -4.75 -13.42
CA VAL A 350 -13.74 -4.18 -12.36
C VAL A 350 -13.45 -2.69 -12.14
N LEU A 351 -12.20 -2.27 -12.33
CA LEU A 351 -11.72 -0.92 -12.03
C LEU A 351 -11.36 -0.18 -13.32
N PHE A 352 -11.99 0.98 -13.54
CA PHE A 352 -11.73 1.87 -14.66
C PHE A 352 -11.17 3.19 -14.13
N MET A 353 -9.90 3.48 -14.40
CA MET A 353 -9.21 4.67 -13.88
C MET A 353 -8.88 5.67 -15.00
N GLY A 354 -9.22 6.94 -14.77
CA GLY A 354 -8.97 8.05 -15.68
C GLY A 354 -7.50 8.45 -15.74
N ARG A 355 -7.16 9.29 -16.74
CA ARG A 355 -5.78 9.73 -16.96
C ARG A 355 -5.24 10.55 -15.78
N HIS A 356 -3.94 10.42 -15.51
CA HIS A 356 -3.21 11.15 -14.47
C HIS A 356 -3.70 10.93 -13.03
N SER A 357 -4.69 10.07 -12.83
CA SER A 357 -5.07 9.60 -11.50
C SER A 357 -4.05 8.58 -11.02
N TYR A 358 -3.72 8.64 -9.74
CA TYR A 358 -2.63 7.85 -9.18
C TYR A 358 -3.04 7.19 -7.85
N GLU A 359 -2.26 6.17 -7.50
CA GLU A 359 -2.51 5.18 -6.45
C GLU A 359 -3.71 4.29 -6.75
N THR A 360 -3.44 2.99 -6.92
CA THR A 360 -4.48 2.01 -7.22
C THR A 360 -5.14 1.58 -5.90
N PRO A 361 -6.44 1.84 -5.69
CA PRO A 361 -7.10 1.44 -4.45
C PRO A 361 -7.28 -0.07 -4.39
N LYS A 362 -7.41 -0.60 -3.18
CA LYS A 362 -7.88 -1.97 -2.99
C LYS A 362 -9.36 -2.03 -3.37
N VAL A 363 -9.71 -2.82 -4.38
CA VAL A 363 -11.11 -3.07 -4.75
C VAL A 363 -11.49 -4.47 -4.27
N THR A 364 -12.41 -4.54 -3.31
CA THR A 364 -12.83 -5.81 -2.70
C THR A 364 -14.12 -6.30 -3.35
N VAL A 365 -14.00 -7.30 -4.23
CA VAL A 365 -15.12 -7.96 -4.91
C VAL A 365 -15.33 -9.38 -4.39
N TYR A 366 -16.55 -9.89 -4.54
CA TYR A 366 -16.94 -11.23 -4.11
C TYR A 366 -17.51 -12.02 -5.28
N PRO A 367 -17.45 -13.38 -5.24
CA PRO A 367 -18.11 -14.21 -6.26
C PRO A 367 -19.59 -13.84 -6.44
N GLY A 368 -20.01 -13.72 -7.70
CA GLY A 368 -21.37 -13.30 -8.07
C GLY A 368 -21.59 -11.79 -8.11
N ASP A 369 -20.59 -10.98 -7.77
CA ASP A 369 -20.65 -9.53 -7.89
C ASP A 369 -20.29 -9.07 -9.32
N ASP A 370 -21.08 -8.15 -9.85
CA ASP A 370 -20.91 -7.53 -11.17
C ASP A 370 -20.79 -6.00 -11.05
N ALA A 371 -20.57 -5.46 -9.85
CA ALA A 371 -20.37 -4.04 -9.61
C ALA A 371 -19.04 -3.55 -10.19
N ARG A 372 -19.04 -2.34 -10.76
CA ARG A 372 -17.84 -1.69 -11.32
C ARG A 372 -17.45 -0.45 -10.52
N VAL A 373 -16.17 -0.11 -10.60
CA VAL A 373 -15.58 1.08 -10.00
C VAL A 373 -15.06 1.99 -11.10
N PHE A 374 -15.48 3.25 -11.10
CA PHE A 374 -15.01 4.28 -12.03
C PHE A 374 -14.30 5.38 -11.25
N ILE A 375 -13.07 5.72 -11.64
CA ILE A 375 -12.30 6.83 -11.08
C ILE A 375 -12.03 7.82 -12.20
N GLY A 376 -12.41 9.08 -12.01
CA GLY A 376 -12.20 10.16 -12.96
C GLY A 376 -10.71 10.49 -13.16
N ASN A 377 -10.40 11.33 -14.15
CA ASN A 377 -9.07 11.90 -14.40
C ASN A 377 -8.58 12.78 -13.22
N PHE A 378 -7.26 12.83 -13.03
CA PHE A 378 -6.58 13.68 -12.05
C PHE A 378 -7.04 13.46 -10.59
N ALA A 379 -7.61 12.29 -10.28
CA ALA A 379 -7.96 11.94 -8.91
C ALA A 379 -6.69 11.54 -8.14
N SER A 380 -6.59 12.03 -6.91
CA SER A 380 -5.48 11.74 -6.01
C SER A 380 -5.96 10.77 -4.95
N LEU A 381 -5.55 9.52 -5.03
CA LEU A 381 -5.81 8.53 -3.99
C LEU A 381 -4.57 8.38 -3.12
N ALA A 382 -4.76 8.31 -1.81
CA ALA A 382 -3.70 7.93 -0.90
C ALA A 382 -3.66 6.40 -0.73
N VAL A 383 -2.57 5.90 -0.13
CA VAL A 383 -2.44 4.47 0.18
C VAL A 383 -3.56 3.98 1.09
N ASP A 384 -3.79 2.67 1.12
CA ASP A 384 -4.79 2.00 1.96
C ASP A 384 -6.25 2.41 1.70
N VAL A 385 -6.56 3.07 0.58
CA VAL A 385 -7.95 3.31 0.18
C VAL A 385 -8.60 2.00 -0.25
N GLU A 386 -9.76 1.70 0.32
CA GLU A 386 -10.55 0.51 0.01
C GLU A 386 -11.91 0.88 -0.60
N ILE A 387 -12.27 0.21 -1.69
CA ILE A 387 -13.55 0.36 -2.37
C ILE A 387 -14.26 -0.99 -2.33
N ILE A 388 -15.47 -0.99 -1.78
CA ILE A 388 -16.31 -2.20 -1.64
C ILE A 388 -17.55 -2.00 -2.51
N PRO A 389 -17.49 -2.35 -3.82
CA PRO A 389 -18.54 -2.00 -4.77
C PRO A 389 -19.80 -2.88 -4.66
N GLY A 390 -19.72 -4.05 -4.01
CA GLY A 390 -20.86 -4.94 -3.74
C GLY A 390 -20.59 -5.91 -2.59
N GLY A 391 -20.97 -7.17 -2.72
CA GLY A 391 -20.82 -8.16 -1.64
C GLY A 391 -21.83 -8.06 -0.50
N LEU A 392 -22.93 -7.32 -0.67
CA LEU A 392 -23.85 -7.02 0.41
C LEU A 392 -24.82 -8.17 0.67
N HIS A 393 -25.15 -8.40 1.94
CA HIS A 393 -26.17 -9.36 2.34
C HIS A 393 -27.57 -8.73 2.40
N ARG A 394 -28.59 -9.52 2.11
CA ARG A 394 -29.99 -9.14 2.27
C ARG A 394 -30.38 -9.11 3.75
N HIS A 395 -30.69 -7.92 4.24
CA HIS A 395 -31.18 -7.69 5.60
C HIS A 395 -32.71 -7.61 5.67
N ASP A 396 -33.39 -7.69 4.52
CA ASP A 396 -34.85 -7.75 4.40
C ASP A 396 -35.41 -9.19 4.38
N MET A 397 -34.53 -10.19 4.50
CA MET A 397 -34.87 -11.61 4.58
C MET A 397 -34.76 -12.13 6.01
N VAL A 398 -35.36 -13.31 6.28
CA VAL A 398 -35.35 -13.95 7.61
C VAL A 398 -33.94 -14.21 8.14
N ALA A 399 -33.00 -14.55 7.26
CA ALA A 399 -31.60 -14.76 7.59
C ALA A 399 -30.73 -14.03 6.56
N SER A 400 -29.68 -13.34 7.03
CA SER A 400 -28.70 -12.66 6.18
C SER A 400 -27.63 -13.61 5.63
N TYR A 401 -27.57 -14.85 6.09
CA TYR A 401 -26.57 -15.84 5.68
C TYR A 401 -26.79 -16.30 4.23
N ALA A 402 -25.72 -16.31 3.42
CA ALA A 402 -25.75 -16.70 2.01
C ALA A 402 -25.71 -18.24 1.85
N PHE A 403 -26.78 -18.93 2.29
CA PHE A 403 -26.85 -20.40 2.35
C PHE A 403 -26.46 -21.09 1.04
N ARG A 404 -26.98 -20.64 -0.09
CA ARG A 404 -26.74 -21.30 -1.38
C ARG A 404 -25.30 -21.19 -1.84
N ALA A 405 -24.69 -20.01 -1.67
CA ALA A 405 -23.29 -19.79 -2.01
C ALA A 405 -22.35 -20.58 -1.08
N HIS A 406 -22.58 -20.55 0.23
CA HIS A 406 -21.69 -21.21 1.20
C HIS A 406 -21.82 -22.73 1.27
N PHE A 407 -23.00 -23.29 0.99
CA PHE A 407 -23.21 -24.74 0.94
C PHE A 407 -23.19 -25.30 -0.50
N GLU A 408 -22.79 -24.48 -1.49
CA GLU A 408 -22.71 -24.87 -2.91
C GLU A 408 -24.01 -25.51 -3.44
N LEU A 409 -25.16 -24.99 -3.00
CA LEU A 409 -26.47 -25.53 -3.37
C LEU A 409 -26.87 -25.07 -4.77
N GLU A 410 -27.79 -25.82 -5.40
CA GLU A 410 -28.37 -25.45 -6.69
C GLU A 410 -28.95 -24.02 -6.68
N GLY A 411 -28.58 -23.24 -7.69
CA GLY A 411 -28.99 -21.85 -7.82
C GLY A 411 -28.25 -20.87 -6.90
N ALA A 412 -27.02 -21.19 -6.46
CA ALA A 412 -26.08 -20.22 -5.91
C ALA A 412 -25.91 -19.02 -6.85
N TYR A 413 -25.89 -17.82 -6.28
CA TYR A 413 -25.82 -16.53 -6.99
C TYR A 413 -27.04 -16.18 -7.88
N ALA A 414 -27.98 -17.11 -8.06
CA ALA A 414 -29.25 -16.88 -8.76
C ALA A 414 -30.39 -16.45 -7.82
N ASP A 415 -30.16 -16.47 -6.50
CA ASP A 415 -31.09 -16.07 -5.44
C ASP A 415 -30.98 -14.58 -5.07
N GLY A 416 -30.19 -13.82 -5.83
CA GLY A 416 -29.98 -12.39 -5.61
C GLY A 416 -28.97 -12.07 -4.52
N LEU A 417 -28.04 -12.98 -4.21
CA LEU A 417 -26.90 -12.76 -3.31
C LEU A 417 -25.58 -13.04 -4.04
N PRO A 418 -24.49 -12.27 -3.80
CA PRO A 418 -24.50 -11.02 -3.06
C PRO A 418 -25.31 -9.92 -3.76
N THR A 419 -25.80 -8.98 -2.98
CA THR A 419 -26.46 -7.75 -3.48
C THR A 419 -25.45 -6.62 -3.65
N LYS A 420 -25.86 -5.58 -4.39
CA LYS A 420 -25.14 -4.31 -4.52
C LYS A 420 -26.12 -3.14 -4.55
N ARG A 421 -25.67 -1.94 -4.18
CA ARG A 421 -26.43 -0.70 -4.38
C ARG A 421 -26.22 -0.09 -5.77
N GLY A 422 -25.12 -0.42 -6.43
CA GLY A 422 -24.76 0.08 -7.75
C GLY A 422 -23.24 0.19 -7.93
N ASP A 423 -22.83 0.69 -9.09
CA ASP A 423 -21.43 0.99 -9.38
C ASP A 423 -20.91 2.12 -8.47
N VAL A 424 -19.63 2.07 -8.10
CA VAL A 424 -18.97 3.16 -7.35
C VAL A 424 -18.33 4.12 -8.34
N ARG A 425 -18.51 5.43 -8.13
CA ARG A 425 -17.97 6.48 -9.00
C ARG A 425 -17.21 7.50 -8.19
N ILE A 426 -15.93 7.68 -8.47
CA ILE A 426 -15.09 8.75 -7.92
C ILE A 426 -14.85 9.77 -9.03
N GLY A 427 -15.18 11.03 -8.77
CA GLY A 427 -15.11 12.12 -9.72
C GLY A 427 -13.68 12.52 -10.11
N HIS A 428 -13.61 13.46 -11.03
CA HIS A 428 -12.38 14.12 -11.45
C HIS A 428 -11.83 15.01 -10.34
N ASP A 429 -10.50 15.20 -10.25
CA ASP A 429 -9.86 16.05 -9.21
C ASP A 429 -10.26 15.67 -7.76
N ALA A 430 -10.82 14.48 -7.54
CA ALA A 430 -11.19 14.05 -6.20
C ALA A 430 -9.94 13.67 -5.40
N TYR A 431 -9.88 14.09 -4.15
CA TYR A 431 -8.83 13.67 -3.21
C TYR A 431 -9.39 12.69 -2.18
N ILE A 432 -8.84 11.48 -2.15
CA ILE A 432 -9.25 10.42 -1.22
C ILE A 432 -8.12 10.15 -0.23
N GLY A 433 -8.32 10.54 1.03
CA GLY A 433 -7.35 10.43 2.10
C GLY A 433 -7.03 8.98 2.49
N ARG A 434 -5.85 8.79 3.10
CA ARG A 434 -5.32 7.47 3.45
C ARG A 434 -6.32 6.66 4.28
N GLY A 435 -6.46 5.37 3.97
CA GLY A 435 -7.32 4.47 4.75
C GLY A 435 -8.82 4.75 4.64
N ALA A 436 -9.25 5.62 3.72
CA ALA A 436 -10.68 5.86 3.51
C ALA A 436 -11.35 4.66 2.82
N MET A 437 -12.61 4.42 3.18
CA MET A 437 -13.41 3.33 2.65
C MET A 437 -14.63 3.88 1.90
N VAL A 438 -14.82 3.47 0.64
CA VAL A 438 -15.97 3.88 -0.19
C VAL A 438 -16.88 2.69 -0.43
N LEU A 439 -18.14 2.80 -0.01
CA LEU A 439 -19.10 1.70 -0.03
C LEU A 439 -19.92 1.64 -1.33
N SER A 440 -20.51 0.48 -1.60
CA SER A 440 -21.30 0.15 -2.79
C SER A 440 -22.25 1.26 -3.25
N GLY A 441 -22.29 1.56 -4.55
CA GLY A 441 -23.21 2.53 -5.14
C GLY A 441 -22.97 4.00 -4.81
N VAL A 442 -21.88 4.35 -4.11
CA VAL A 442 -21.56 5.75 -3.78
C VAL A 442 -20.97 6.48 -4.98
N THR A 443 -21.44 7.71 -5.20
CA THR A 443 -20.82 8.69 -6.09
C THR A 443 -20.11 9.78 -5.28
N VAL A 444 -18.80 9.90 -5.45
CA VAL A 444 -17.98 11.02 -4.95
C VAL A 444 -17.84 12.04 -6.08
N GLY A 445 -18.37 13.25 -5.89
CA GLY A 445 -18.37 14.29 -6.92
C GLY A 445 -17.00 14.86 -7.27
N ASP A 446 -16.92 15.56 -8.41
CA ASP A 446 -15.69 16.17 -8.89
C ASP A 446 -15.12 17.19 -7.88
N GLY A 447 -13.81 17.18 -7.68
CA GLY A 447 -13.10 18.07 -6.75
C GLY A 447 -13.41 17.80 -5.28
N ALA A 448 -14.17 16.77 -4.93
CA ALA A 448 -14.48 16.44 -3.53
C ALA A 448 -13.23 15.96 -2.77
N VAL A 449 -13.23 16.17 -1.45
CA VAL A 449 -12.18 15.73 -0.55
C VAL A 449 -12.76 14.78 0.49
N VAL A 450 -12.24 13.57 0.54
CA VAL A 450 -12.55 12.57 1.56
C VAL A 450 -11.38 12.51 2.53
N GLY A 451 -11.61 12.78 3.82
CA GLY A 451 -10.56 12.74 4.83
C GLY A 451 -10.04 11.32 5.10
N ALA A 452 -8.84 11.24 5.68
CA ALA A 452 -8.23 9.98 6.06
C ALA A 452 -9.13 9.16 7.02
N GLY A 453 -9.19 7.85 6.82
CA GLY A 453 -9.99 6.93 7.62
C GLY A 453 -11.51 7.10 7.52
N ALA A 454 -12.01 7.93 6.59
CA ALA A 454 -13.45 8.17 6.47
C ALA A 454 -14.17 6.97 5.85
N VAL A 455 -15.39 6.66 6.34
CA VAL A 455 -16.26 5.62 5.76
C VAL A 455 -17.39 6.28 5.00
N VAL A 456 -17.24 6.32 3.67
CA VAL A 456 -18.17 7.00 2.76
C VAL A 456 -19.30 6.04 2.41
N ALA A 457 -20.42 6.21 3.12
CA ALA A 457 -21.62 5.38 2.98
C ALA A 457 -22.74 6.04 2.16
N SER A 458 -22.55 7.26 1.67
CA SER A 458 -23.54 8.04 0.91
C SER A 458 -22.82 8.98 -0.06
N ASP A 459 -23.54 9.44 -1.10
CA ASP A 459 -22.97 10.32 -2.12
C ASP A 459 -22.36 11.60 -1.53
N VAL A 460 -21.25 12.03 -2.14
CA VAL A 460 -20.51 13.24 -1.77
C VAL A 460 -20.66 14.25 -2.88
N ARG A 461 -21.08 15.47 -2.54
CA ARG A 461 -21.26 16.55 -3.52
C ARG A 461 -19.93 16.99 -4.13
N PRO A 462 -19.91 17.49 -5.38
CA PRO A 462 -18.72 18.10 -5.95
C PRO A 462 -18.15 19.18 -5.03
N TYR A 463 -16.82 19.20 -4.89
CA TYR A 463 -16.08 20.15 -4.05
C TYR A 463 -16.47 20.16 -2.56
N ALA A 464 -17.22 19.17 -2.08
CA ALA A 464 -17.46 18.98 -0.65
C ALA A 464 -16.24 18.37 0.05
N ILE A 465 -16.11 18.62 1.35
CA ILE A 465 -15.11 18.00 2.20
C ILE A 465 -15.83 17.16 3.25
N VAL A 466 -15.59 15.86 3.26
CA VAL A 466 -16.23 14.89 4.16
C VAL A 466 -15.20 14.18 5.03
N VAL A 467 -15.55 13.92 6.30
CA VAL A 467 -14.71 13.17 7.24
C VAL A 467 -15.56 12.29 8.16
N GLY A 468 -14.95 11.31 8.81
CA GLY A 468 -15.55 10.50 9.87
C GLY A 468 -16.15 9.16 9.42
N ASN A 469 -16.68 8.42 10.39
CA ASN A 469 -17.40 7.16 10.20
C ASN A 469 -18.75 7.22 10.94
N PRO A 470 -19.88 7.33 10.23
CA PRO A 470 -19.98 7.50 8.78
C PRO A 470 -19.54 8.91 8.33
N ALA A 471 -19.01 9.02 7.11
CA ALA A 471 -18.50 10.28 6.59
C ALA A 471 -19.61 11.34 6.51
N ARG A 472 -19.31 12.56 6.95
CA ARG A 472 -20.22 13.72 6.91
C ARG A 472 -19.51 14.92 6.33
N GLU A 473 -20.25 15.70 5.55
CA GLU A 473 -19.74 16.96 5.02
C GLU A 473 -19.50 17.95 6.17
N ILE A 474 -18.27 18.44 6.27
CA ILE A 474 -17.85 19.42 7.28
C ILE A 474 -17.76 20.84 6.71
N ARG A 475 -17.45 20.96 5.41
CA ARG A 475 -17.44 22.23 4.68
C ARG A 475 -17.36 21.98 3.18
N ARG A 476 -17.55 23.03 2.39
CA ARG A 476 -17.25 23.06 0.95
C ARG A 476 -15.89 23.72 0.70
N ARG A 477 -15.21 23.34 -0.38
CA ARG A 477 -13.99 24.03 -0.84
C ARG A 477 -14.32 25.47 -1.26
N PHE A 478 -15.44 25.65 -1.97
CA PHE A 478 -15.89 26.92 -2.55
C PHE A 478 -17.40 27.13 -2.40
N SER A 479 -17.88 28.32 -2.79
CA SER A 479 -19.32 28.62 -2.85
C SER A 479 -20.01 27.90 -4.00
N ASP A 480 -21.33 27.70 -3.92
CA ASP A 480 -22.09 26.97 -4.95
C ASP A 480 -21.93 27.59 -6.35
N GLY A 481 -21.96 28.92 -6.46
CA GLY A 481 -21.78 29.59 -7.75
C GLY A 481 -20.40 29.38 -8.36
N ILE A 482 -19.35 29.23 -7.54
CA ILE A 482 -18.00 28.89 -8.02
C ILE A 482 -17.93 27.43 -8.43
N VAL A 483 -18.52 26.52 -7.64
CA VAL A 483 -18.58 25.09 -7.96
C VAL A 483 -19.28 24.86 -9.30
N ASP A 484 -20.45 25.47 -9.51
CA ASP A 484 -21.19 25.38 -10.78
C ASP A 484 -20.34 25.86 -11.98
N ALA A 485 -19.60 26.95 -11.79
CA ALA A 485 -18.72 27.47 -12.83
C ALA A 485 -17.53 26.55 -13.11
N LEU A 486 -16.90 25.98 -12.08
CA LEU A 486 -15.79 25.02 -12.24
C LEU A 486 -16.24 23.73 -12.94
N LEU A 487 -17.42 23.22 -12.59
CA LEU A 487 -18.03 22.06 -13.26
C LEU A 487 -18.32 22.36 -14.74
N ALA A 488 -18.78 23.57 -15.06
CA ALA A 488 -18.98 24.01 -16.44
C ALA A 488 -17.66 24.20 -17.22
N ILE A 489 -16.59 24.63 -16.54
CA ILE A 489 -15.25 24.76 -17.13
C ILE A 489 -14.66 23.38 -17.46
N GLY A 490 -14.81 22.40 -16.55
CA GLY A 490 -14.42 21.01 -16.76
C GLY A 490 -12.96 20.85 -17.17
N TRP A 491 -12.03 21.50 -16.44
CA TRP A 491 -10.63 21.60 -16.85
C TRP A 491 -9.92 20.24 -16.99
N TRP A 492 -10.34 19.23 -16.24
CA TRP A 492 -9.88 17.84 -16.32
C TRP A 492 -10.19 17.14 -17.65
N HIS A 493 -10.98 17.78 -18.53
CA HIS A 493 -11.19 17.33 -19.90
C HIS A 493 -10.32 18.06 -20.93
N TRP A 494 -9.60 19.12 -20.55
CA TRP A 494 -8.69 19.82 -21.46
C TRP A 494 -7.55 18.91 -21.93
N PRO A 495 -7.07 19.05 -23.19
CA PRO A 495 -5.86 18.34 -23.62
C PRO A 495 -4.67 18.66 -22.72
N ASP A 496 -3.79 17.69 -22.48
CA ASP A 496 -2.67 17.86 -21.54
C ASP A 496 -1.75 19.04 -21.91
N GLY A 497 -1.51 19.28 -23.20
CA GLY A 497 -0.76 20.46 -23.66
C GLY A 497 -1.40 21.79 -23.22
N VAL A 498 -2.74 21.87 -23.24
CA VAL A 498 -3.49 23.06 -22.77
C VAL A 498 -3.38 23.20 -21.24
N ILE A 499 -3.36 22.09 -20.51
CA ILE A 499 -3.15 22.10 -19.05
C ILE A 499 -1.74 22.60 -18.73
N PHE A 500 -0.72 22.11 -19.42
CA PHE A 500 0.68 22.52 -19.19
C PHE A 500 0.91 23.99 -19.53
N GLU A 501 0.32 24.49 -20.61
CA GLU A 501 0.37 25.92 -20.97
C GLU A 501 -0.32 26.83 -19.93
N ARG A 502 -1.28 26.29 -19.17
CA ARG A 502 -2.11 27.03 -18.19
C ARG A 502 -1.82 26.63 -16.75
N ILE A 503 -0.70 25.95 -16.50
CA ILE A 503 -0.41 25.36 -15.18
C ILE A 503 -0.28 26.43 -14.09
N ASP A 504 0.28 27.59 -14.43
CA ASP A 504 0.42 28.72 -13.52
C ASP A 504 -0.94 29.31 -13.14
N ASP A 505 -1.95 29.20 -14.01
CA ASP A 505 -3.30 29.64 -13.66
C ASP A 505 -4.00 28.66 -12.71
N LEU A 506 -3.84 27.36 -12.96
CA LEU A 506 -4.40 26.30 -12.10
C LEU A 506 -3.81 26.33 -10.68
N ASN A 507 -2.52 26.65 -10.58
CA ASN A 507 -1.79 26.62 -9.30
C ASN A 507 -1.64 27.99 -8.63
N GLY A 508 -1.86 29.09 -9.36
CA GLY A 508 -1.50 30.43 -8.92
C GLY A 508 -2.64 31.43 -8.81
N LEU A 509 -3.74 31.27 -9.56
CA LEU A 509 -4.87 32.20 -9.49
C LEU A 509 -5.78 31.91 -8.29
N ALA A 510 -6.37 32.96 -7.73
CA ALA A 510 -7.53 32.79 -6.86
C ALA A 510 -8.68 32.15 -7.65
N VAL A 511 -9.51 31.33 -7.01
CA VAL A 511 -10.55 30.55 -7.72
C VAL A 511 -11.55 31.44 -8.46
N GLU A 512 -11.85 32.62 -7.91
CA GLU A 512 -12.73 33.62 -8.54
C GLU A 512 -12.11 34.16 -9.83
N GLU A 513 -10.80 34.45 -9.82
CA GLU A 513 -10.06 34.93 -10.99
C GLU A 513 -9.92 33.84 -12.06
N PHE A 514 -9.67 32.60 -11.63
CA PHE A 514 -9.65 31.44 -12.52
C PHE A 514 -10.99 31.27 -13.22
N VAL A 515 -12.09 31.31 -12.45
CA VAL A 515 -13.44 31.21 -13.00
C VAL A 515 -13.72 32.34 -13.98
N GLU A 516 -13.42 33.59 -13.61
CA GLU A 516 -13.63 34.74 -14.51
C GLU A 516 -12.86 34.59 -15.83
N LYS A 517 -11.62 34.11 -15.77
CA LYS A 517 -10.76 33.91 -16.94
C LYS A 517 -11.27 32.81 -17.88
N TYR A 518 -11.83 31.73 -17.33
CA TYR A 518 -12.14 30.50 -18.09
C TYR A 518 -13.62 30.22 -18.28
N ARG A 519 -14.52 30.99 -17.64
CA ARG A 519 -15.95 30.89 -17.87
C ARG A 519 -16.25 31.23 -19.34
N ARG A 520 -16.89 30.31 -20.05
CA ARG A 520 -17.35 30.59 -21.42
C ARG A 520 -18.38 31.72 -21.35
N PRO A 521 -18.31 32.74 -22.23
CA PRO A 521 -19.40 33.70 -22.35
C PRO A 521 -20.67 32.94 -22.77
N SER A 522 -21.77 33.21 -22.07
CA SER A 522 -23.09 32.64 -22.38
C SER A 522 -23.40 32.93 -23.86
N GLN A 523 -23.55 31.88 -24.68
CA GLN A 523 -24.10 32.00 -26.03
C GLN A 523 -25.61 32.20 -25.98
#